data_AF-A0A4W2HZQ3-F1
#
_entry.id   AF-A0A4W2HZQ3-F1
#
_cell.length_a   1.000
_cell.length_b   1.000
_cell.length_c   1.000
_cell.angle_alpha   90.00
_cell.angle_beta   90.00
_cell.angle_gamma   90.00
#
_symmetry.space_group_name_H-M   'P 1'
#
loop_
_entity.id
_entity.type
_entity.pdbx_description
1 polymer ?
#
loop_
_entity_poly.entity_id
_entity_poly.type
_entity_poly.pdbx_seq_one_letter_code
_entity_poly.pdbx_strand_id
1 'polypeptide(L)'
;MPYLSDRRGGGRGARGRAPAGAERSRGQSLKPGPRGEVSGRMTTLTRQDLNFGQVVADVLCEFLEVAVHLILYVREVYPVGIFQKRKKYNVPVQMSCHPELNQYIQDTLHCVKPLLEKNDVEKVVVVILDKEHRPVEKFVFEITQPPLLSISSDSLLSHVEQLLRAFILKISVCDAVLDHNPPGCTFTVLVHTREAATRNMEKIQVIKDFPWILADEQDVHMHDPRLIPLKTMTSDILKMQLYVEERAHKSS
;
A
#
# COMPACT_ATOMS: atom_id res chain seq x y z
N MET A 1 12.01 -5.82 16.15
CA MET A 1 11.37 -6.23 14.89
C MET A 1 10.27 -5.24 14.51
N PRO A 2 10.49 -4.40 13.48
CA PRO A 2 9.58 -3.29 13.13
C PRO A 2 8.65 -3.53 11.93
N TYR A 3 8.57 -4.74 11.36
CA TYR A 3 7.70 -5.03 10.21
C TYR A 3 6.32 -5.55 10.64
N LEU A 4 5.28 -5.05 9.97
CA LEU A 4 3.93 -5.59 10.02
C LEU A 4 3.65 -6.40 8.74
N SER A 5 3.00 -7.56 8.88
CA SER A 5 2.60 -8.44 7.77
C SER A 5 1.09 -8.59 7.72
N ASP A 6 0.52 -8.70 6.52
CA ASP A 6 -0.85 -9.15 6.34
C ASP A 6 -0.94 -10.67 6.60
N ARG A 7 -2.03 -11.13 7.22
CA ARG A 7 -2.16 -12.54 7.65
C ARG A 7 -2.77 -13.45 6.57
N ARG A 8 -3.17 -12.91 5.41
CA ARG A 8 -3.87 -13.66 4.35
C ARG A 8 -2.97 -13.83 3.15
N GLY A 9 -1.96 -14.70 3.26
CA GLY A 9 -1.29 -15.24 2.08
C GLY A 9 -2.35 -15.72 1.07
N GLY A 10 -2.36 -15.11 -0.11
CA GLY A 10 -3.43 -15.24 -1.10
C GLY A 10 -3.60 -16.66 -1.61
N GLY A 11 -4.43 -17.46 -0.94
CA GLY A 11 -4.75 -18.81 -1.39
C GLY A 11 -5.67 -19.56 -0.44
N ARG A 12 -6.99 -19.50 -0.71
CA ARG A 12 -7.94 -20.64 -0.74
C ARG A 12 -9.38 -20.11 -0.85
N GLY A 13 -10.07 -20.58 -1.89
CA GLY A 13 -11.48 -20.28 -2.12
C GLY A 13 -12.40 -20.82 -1.03
N ALA A 14 -13.56 -20.16 -0.86
CA ALA A 14 -14.63 -20.64 -0.01
C ALA A 14 -15.99 -20.43 -0.69
N ARG A 15 -16.65 -21.56 -0.93
CA ARG A 15 -18.07 -21.68 -1.27
C ARG A 15 -18.92 -21.16 -0.12
N GLY A 16 -20.12 -20.73 -0.49
CA GLY A 16 -21.00 -19.93 0.36
C GLY A 16 -21.53 -20.61 1.61
N ARG A 17 -22.10 -19.76 2.48
CA ARG A 17 -23.44 -19.94 3.05
C ARG A 17 -23.85 -18.63 3.73
N ALA A 18 -25.02 -18.13 3.34
CA ALA A 18 -25.73 -17.09 4.07
C ALA A 18 -26.23 -17.62 5.43
N PRO A 19 -26.45 -16.73 6.39
CA PRO A 19 -27.71 -16.82 7.11
C PRO A 19 -28.45 -15.48 7.26
N ALA A 20 -29.76 -15.63 7.23
CA ALA A 20 -30.77 -14.66 7.62
C ALA A 20 -30.77 -14.46 9.15
N GLY A 21 -31.30 -13.31 9.59
CA GLY A 21 -31.59 -13.07 11.00
C GLY A 21 -31.89 -11.60 11.28
N ALA A 22 -33.09 -11.16 10.92
CA ALA A 22 -33.63 -9.87 11.33
C ALA A 22 -34.31 -10.02 12.70
N GLU A 23 -33.89 -9.23 13.69
CA GLU A 23 -34.65 -9.03 14.91
C GLU A 23 -34.70 -7.54 15.29
N ARG A 24 -35.92 -7.14 15.65
CA ARG A 24 -36.35 -5.79 16.00
C ARG A 24 -35.88 -5.43 17.40
N SER A 25 -35.66 -4.15 17.66
CA SER A 25 -35.91 -3.56 18.98
C SER A 25 -36.26 -2.09 18.87
N ARG A 26 -37.34 -1.72 19.58
CA ARG A 26 -37.98 -0.41 19.70
C ARG A 26 -37.35 0.39 20.85
N GLY A 27 -37.48 1.71 20.77
CA GLY A 27 -37.42 2.66 21.89
C GLY A 27 -36.37 3.74 21.66
N GLN A 28 -36.53 5.02 22.00
CA GLN A 28 -37.59 5.77 22.67
C GLN A 28 -37.36 7.26 22.32
N SER A 29 -38.45 8.04 22.35
CA SER A 29 -38.46 9.50 22.20
C SER A 29 -37.62 10.23 23.26
N LEU A 30 -36.90 11.27 22.84
CA LEU A 30 -36.35 12.31 23.72
C LEU A 30 -36.82 13.70 23.27
N LYS A 31 -37.34 14.47 24.23
CA LYS A 31 -37.87 15.85 24.11
C LYS A 31 -36.74 16.90 24.09
N PRO A 32 -37.00 18.13 23.60
CA PRO A 32 -35.97 19.12 23.33
C PRO A 32 -35.59 19.96 24.56
N GLY A 33 -34.30 20.25 24.71
CA GLY A 33 -33.73 21.21 25.68
C GLY A 33 -33.42 22.58 25.05
N PRO A 34 -33.23 23.64 25.86
CA PRO A 34 -33.47 25.02 25.45
C PRO A 34 -32.29 25.74 24.77
N ARG A 35 -32.66 26.87 24.15
CA ARG A 35 -31.91 27.80 23.30
C ARG A 35 -30.64 28.35 23.96
N GLY A 36 -29.51 28.24 23.26
CA GLY A 36 -28.28 28.98 23.54
C GLY A 36 -28.25 30.33 22.84
N GLU A 37 -27.81 31.36 23.57
CA GLU A 37 -27.60 32.72 23.12
C GLU A 37 -26.52 32.82 22.03
N VAL A 38 -26.79 33.67 21.03
CA VAL A 38 -25.89 33.99 19.92
C VAL A 38 -24.99 35.14 20.36
N SER A 39 -23.74 34.84 20.72
CA SER A 39 -22.69 35.85 20.84
C SER A 39 -21.69 35.68 19.70
N GLY A 40 -21.68 36.66 18.80
CA GLY A 40 -20.87 36.66 17.59
C GLY A 40 -19.38 36.62 17.90
N ARG A 41 -18.75 35.48 17.61
CA ARG A 41 -17.35 35.44 17.24
C ARG A 41 -17.27 35.39 15.73
N MET A 42 -16.70 36.45 15.17
CA MET A 42 -16.26 36.54 13.79
C MET A 42 -15.24 35.41 13.57
N THR A 43 -15.72 34.26 13.12
CA THR A 43 -14.86 33.16 12.66
C THR A 43 -14.18 33.68 11.40
N THR A 44 -12.91 34.03 11.55
CA THR A 44 -11.97 34.03 10.43
C THR A 44 -12.16 32.71 9.70
N LEU A 45 -12.67 32.79 8.46
CA LEU A 45 -12.73 31.66 7.53
C LEU A 45 -11.28 31.22 7.27
N THR A 46 -10.79 30.30 8.10
CA THR A 46 -9.51 29.63 7.87
C THR A 46 -9.68 28.81 6.59
N ARG A 47 -9.06 29.35 5.54
CA ARG A 47 -8.83 28.73 4.24
C ARG A 47 -8.55 27.24 4.46
N GLN A 48 -9.36 26.37 3.84
CA GLN A 48 -9.31 24.92 3.95
C GLN A 48 -7.86 24.40 4.04
N ASP A 49 -7.47 23.97 5.23
CA ASP A 49 -6.30 23.12 5.40
C ASP A 49 -6.64 21.81 4.69
N LEU A 50 -6.29 21.70 3.41
CA LEU A 50 -6.04 20.39 2.83
C LEU A 50 -5.05 19.74 3.77
N ASN A 51 -5.47 18.68 4.47
CA ASN A 51 -4.57 17.92 5.32
C ASN A 51 -3.55 17.29 4.39
N PHE A 52 -2.41 17.97 4.22
CA PHE A 52 -1.44 17.66 3.18
C PHE A 52 -0.94 16.22 3.27
N GLY A 53 -0.85 15.68 4.50
CA GLY A 53 -0.55 14.27 4.74
C GLY A 53 -1.57 13.32 4.10
N GLN A 54 -2.86 13.69 4.06
CA GLN A 54 -3.89 12.93 3.34
C GLN A 54 -3.66 12.95 1.84
N VAL A 55 -3.34 14.11 1.26
CA VAL A 55 -3.09 14.21 -0.18
C VAL A 55 -1.89 13.35 -0.60
N VAL A 56 -0.79 13.40 0.16
CA VAL A 56 0.39 12.56 -0.12
C VAL A 56 0.07 11.07 0.09
N ALA A 57 -0.66 10.73 1.16
CA ALA A 57 -1.07 9.36 1.41
C ALA A 57 -1.98 8.81 0.29
N ASP A 58 -2.93 9.61 -0.21
CA ASP A 58 -3.80 9.25 -1.34
C ASP A 58 -2.98 9.00 -2.62
N VAL A 59 -2.07 9.91 -2.95
CA VAL A 59 -1.19 9.77 -4.12
C VAL A 59 -0.31 8.51 -4.00
N LEU A 60 0.25 8.25 -2.81
CA LEU A 60 1.06 7.06 -2.56
C LEU A 60 0.24 5.78 -2.60
N CYS A 61 -0.96 5.75 -2.04
CA CYS A 61 -1.84 4.59 -2.09
C CYS A 61 -2.26 4.26 -3.53
N GLU A 62 -2.65 5.26 -4.33
CA GLU A 62 -2.96 5.04 -5.76
C GLU A 62 -1.73 4.51 -6.52
N PHE A 63 -0.56 5.09 -6.25
CA PHE A 63 0.68 4.65 -6.88
C PHE A 63 1.05 3.21 -6.50
N LEU A 64 1.00 2.88 -5.21
CA LEU A 64 1.33 1.55 -4.69
C LEU A 64 0.35 0.51 -5.23
N GLU A 65 -0.94 0.83 -5.37
CA GLU A 65 -1.92 -0.08 -5.99
C GLU A 65 -1.51 -0.44 -7.42
N VAL A 66 -1.24 0.57 -8.26
CA VAL A 66 -0.80 0.37 -9.64
C VAL A 66 0.53 -0.39 -9.70
N ALA A 67 1.48 -0.05 -8.82
CA ALA A 67 2.78 -0.69 -8.77
C ALA A 67 2.69 -2.16 -8.34
N VAL A 68 1.88 -2.50 -7.34
CA VAL A 68 1.64 -3.88 -6.89
C VAL A 68 1.03 -4.69 -8.03
N HIS A 69 -0.03 -4.20 -8.68
CA HIS A 69 -0.62 -4.90 -9.83
C HIS A 69 0.40 -5.14 -10.95
N LEU A 70 1.21 -4.14 -11.26
CA LEU A 70 2.22 -4.26 -12.31
C LEU A 70 3.34 -5.23 -11.93
N ILE A 71 3.81 -5.23 -10.68
CA ILE A 71 4.79 -6.21 -10.17
C ILE A 71 4.25 -7.63 -10.32
N LEU A 72 3.01 -7.88 -9.88
CA LEU A 72 2.38 -9.20 -9.96
C LEU A 72 2.24 -9.69 -11.41
N TYR A 73 2.05 -8.76 -12.35
CA TYR A 73 2.03 -9.06 -13.79
C TYR A 73 3.42 -9.38 -14.35
N VAL A 74 4.40 -8.48 -14.19
CA VAL A 74 5.74 -8.63 -14.81
C VAL A 74 6.58 -9.74 -14.18
N ARG A 75 6.27 -10.13 -12.94
CA ARG A 75 6.91 -11.24 -12.23
C ARG A 75 6.12 -12.54 -12.30
N GLU A 76 5.03 -12.55 -13.09
CA GLU A 76 4.21 -13.72 -13.38
C GLU A 76 3.68 -14.46 -12.13
N VAL A 77 3.42 -13.71 -11.05
CA VAL A 77 2.85 -14.26 -9.80
C VAL A 77 1.42 -14.75 -10.04
N TYR A 78 0.71 -14.09 -10.94
CA TYR A 78 -0.60 -14.53 -11.42
C TYR A 78 -0.63 -14.64 -12.95
N PRO A 79 -1.50 -15.50 -13.52
CA PRO A 79 -1.61 -15.67 -14.97
C PRO A 79 -1.99 -14.36 -15.68
N VAL A 80 -1.34 -14.07 -16.80
CA VAL A 80 -1.59 -12.84 -17.60
C VAL A 80 -3.06 -12.65 -17.99
N GLY A 81 -3.85 -13.73 -18.08
CA GLY A 81 -5.27 -13.70 -18.44
C GLY A 81 -6.17 -12.98 -17.44
N ILE A 82 -5.73 -12.74 -16.20
CA ILE A 82 -6.49 -11.94 -15.24
C ILE A 82 -6.18 -10.44 -15.32
N PHE A 83 -5.20 -10.02 -16.12
CA PHE A 83 -4.78 -8.63 -16.22
C PHE A 83 -5.32 -7.96 -17.48
N GLN A 84 -5.70 -6.69 -17.32
CA GLN A 84 -6.14 -5.86 -18.42
C GLN A 84 -5.26 -4.62 -18.54
N LYS A 85 -4.88 -4.32 -19.78
CA LYS A 85 -4.12 -3.10 -20.10
C LYS A 85 -4.97 -1.87 -19.83
N ARG A 86 -4.45 -0.98 -18.98
CA ARG A 86 -5.03 0.32 -18.62
C ARG A 86 -3.98 1.41 -18.84
N LYS A 87 -4.37 2.67 -18.59
CA LYS A 87 -3.48 3.83 -18.67
C LYS A 87 -3.51 4.58 -17.34
N LYS A 88 -2.36 4.68 -16.68
CA LYS A 88 -2.15 5.41 -15.41
C LYS A 88 -0.85 6.19 -15.53
N TYR A 89 -0.76 7.37 -14.92
CA TYR A 89 0.43 8.25 -15.07
C TYR A 89 0.81 8.49 -16.54
N ASN A 90 -0.18 8.59 -17.43
CA ASN A 90 -0.01 8.67 -18.90
C ASN A 90 0.84 7.54 -19.55
N VAL A 91 1.01 6.39 -18.89
CA VAL A 91 1.75 5.20 -19.40
C VAL A 91 0.86 3.96 -19.36
N PRO A 92 1.11 2.95 -20.23
CA PRO A 92 0.39 1.69 -20.16
C PRO A 92 0.74 0.94 -18.86
N VAL A 93 -0.27 0.39 -18.20
CA VAL A 93 -0.13 -0.46 -17.00
C VAL A 93 -1.02 -1.70 -17.13
N GLN A 94 -0.77 -2.70 -16.31
CA GLN A 94 -1.56 -3.93 -16.23
C GLN A 94 -2.25 -3.97 -14.89
N MET A 95 -3.58 -4.04 -14.89
CA MET A 95 -4.41 -4.06 -13.69
C MET A 95 -5.19 -5.37 -13.63
N SER A 96 -5.22 -6.03 -12.49
CA SER A 96 -6.01 -7.27 -12.35
C SER A 96 -7.51 -6.97 -12.44
N CYS A 97 -8.25 -7.92 -13.01
CA CYS A 97 -9.71 -7.97 -13.01
C CYS A 97 -10.26 -9.04 -12.06
N HIS A 98 -9.40 -9.74 -11.30
CA HIS A 98 -9.81 -10.76 -10.34
C HIS A 98 -10.34 -10.11 -9.05
N PRO A 99 -11.63 -10.26 -8.69
CA PRO A 99 -12.25 -9.52 -7.59
C PRO A 99 -11.57 -9.73 -6.24
N GLU A 100 -11.22 -10.97 -5.88
CA GLU A 100 -10.61 -11.26 -4.58
C GLU A 100 -9.18 -10.72 -4.46
N LEU A 101 -8.44 -10.68 -5.59
CA LEU A 101 -7.08 -10.14 -5.60
C LEU A 101 -7.12 -8.61 -5.45
N ASN A 102 -8.03 -7.98 -6.20
CA ASN A 102 -8.22 -6.54 -6.13
C ASN A 102 -8.67 -6.12 -4.73
N GLN A 103 -9.62 -6.84 -4.13
CA GLN A 103 -10.08 -6.58 -2.77
C GLN A 103 -8.95 -6.72 -1.75
N TYR A 104 -8.12 -7.76 -1.87
CA TYR A 104 -6.98 -7.95 -0.98
C TYR A 104 -5.97 -6.80 -1.07
N ILE A 105 -5.60 -6.36 -2.28
CA ILE A 105 -4.67 -5.23 -2.47
C ILE A 105 -5.29 -3.95 -1.92
N GLN A 106 -6.57 -3.71 -2.19
CA GLN A 106 -7.30 -2.55 -1.70
C GLN A 106 -7.39 -2.52 -0.16
N ASP A 107 -7.75 -3.64 0.47
CA ASP A 107 -7.82 -3.76 1.93
C ASP A 107 -6.45 -3.52 2.57
N THR A 108 -5.39 -4.10 1.98
CA THR A 108 -4.01 -3.89 2.41
C THR A 108 -3.65 -2.40 2.39
N LEU A 109 -3.85 -1.72 1.27
CA LEU A 109 -3.48 -0.31 1.12
C LEU A 109 -4.38 0.63 1.94
N HIS A 110 -5.64 0.27 2.16
CA HIS A 110 -6.54 0.99 3.05
C HIS A 110 -6.04 0.93 4.50
N CYS A 111 -5.54 -0.22 4.96
CA CYS A 111 -4.89 -0.34 6.26
C CYS A 111 -3.58 0.47 6.35
N VAL A 112 -2.80 0.55 5.27
CA VAL A 112 -1.53 1.31 5.23
C VAL A 112 -1.75 2.83 5.25
N LYS A 113 -2.85 3.31 4.65
CA LYS A 113 -3.12 4.74 4.44
C LYS A 113 -3.02 5.60 5.73
N PRO A 114 -3.63 5.25 6.88
CA PRO A 114 -3.51 6.06 8.09
C PRO A 114 -2.08 6.18 8.64
N LEU A 115 -1.21 5.20 8.36
CA LEU A 115 0.21 5.29 8.74
C LEU A 115 0.96 6.23 7.80
N LEU A 116 0.62 6.23 6.50
CA LEU A 116 1.18 7.18 5.55
C LEU A 116 0.77 8.62 5.88
N GLU A 117 -0.49 8.84 6.27
CA GLU A 117 -1.00 10.16 6.67
C GLU A 117 -0.23 10.76 7.85
N LYS A 118 0.25 9.90 8.77
CA LYS A 118 1.04 10.27 9.95
C LYS A 118 2.54 10.23 9.72
N ASN A 119 2.98 9.88 8.50
CA ASN A 119 4.38 9.64 8.17
C ASN A 119 5.04 8.55 9.06
N ASP A 120 4.25 7.59 9.54
CA ASP A 120 4.70 6.48 10.39
C ASP A 120 5.34 5.34 9.57
N VAL A 121 5.23 5.36 8.24
CA VAL A 121 5.80 4.34 7.33
C VAL A 121 7.18 4.76 6.84
N GLU A 122 8.15 3.86 6.97
CA GLU A 122 9.48 3.98 6.39
C GLU A 122 9.61 3.21 5.07
N LYS A 123 9.07 1.99 5.01
CA LYS A 123 9.13 1.13 3.81
C LYS A 123 7.81 0.39 3.60
N VAL A 124 7.36 0.30 2.36
CA VAL A 124 6.35 -0.67 1.92
C VAL A 124 7.05 -1.69 1.03
N VAL A 125 6.86 -2.97 1.29
CA VAL A 125 7.61 -4.03 0.62
C VAL A 125 6.65 -5.06 0.04
N VAL A 126 6.72 -5.29 -1.27
CA VAL A 126 6.05 -6.43 -1.90
C VAL A 126 7.02 -7.60 -1.92
N VAL A 127 6.73 -8.63 -1.15
CA VAL A 127 7.57 -9.83 -1.03
C VAL A 127 6.99 -10.92 -1.92
N ILE A 128 7.80 -11.45 -2.83
CA ILE A 128 7.46 -12.65 -3.61
C ILE A 128 8.05 -13.85 -2.86
N LEU A 129 7.22 -14.86 -2.65
CA LEU A 129 7.53 -16.07 -1.89
C LEU A 129 7.50 -17.28 -2.83
N ASP A 130 8.44 -18.22 -2.67
CA ASP A 130 8.38 -19.51 -3.35
C ASP A 130 7.32 -20.45 -2.74
N LYS A 131 7.19 -21.65 -3.32
CA LYS A 131 6.24 -22.68 -2.87
C LYS A 131 6.51 -23.20 -1.44
N GLU A 132 7.72 -22.96 -0.91
CA GLU A 132 8.08 -23.23 0.49
C GLU A 132 7.90 -22.00 1.40
N HIS A 133 7.22 -20.95 0.91
CA HIS A 133 6.99 -19.70 1.62
C HIS A 133 8.28 -18.94 2.00
N ARG A 134 9.35 -19.07 1.21
CA ARG A 134 10.60 -18.33 1.44
C ARG A 134 10.70 -17.12 0.51
N PRO A 135 11.17 -15.96 0.99
CA PRO A 135 11.40 -14.79 0.13
C PRO A 135 12.37 -15.08 -1.02
N VAL A 136 11.93 -14.75 -2.25
CA VAL A 136 12.76 -14.83 -3.47
C VAL A 136 13.10 -13.45 -4.02
N GLU A 137 12.16 -12.52 -3.92
CA GLU A 137 12.32 -11.12 -4.32
C GLU A 137 11.58 -10.22 -3.35
N LYS A 138 12.13 -9.03 -3.09
CA LYS A 138 11.41 -7.96 -2.40
C LYS A 138 11.50 -6.67 -3.18
N PHE A 139 10.36 -6.13 -3.58
CA PHE A 139 10.27 -4.79 -4.16
C PHE A 139 10.08 -3.80 -3.01
N VAL A 140 11.16 -3.09 -2.66
CA VAL A 140 11.19 -2.20 -1.51
C VAL A 140 10.94 -0.77 -1.95
N PHE A 141 9.82 -0.20 -1.52
CA PHE A 141 9.49 1.21 -1.64
C PHE A 141 9.89 1.92 -0.35
N GLU A 142 11.08 2.52 -0.34
CA GLU A 142 11.55 3.32 0.79
C GLU A 142 11.03 4.76 0.65
N ILE A 143 10.30 5.22 1.67
CA ILE A 143 9.49 6.44 1.62
C ILE A 143 9.98 7.40 2.70
N THR A 144 10.20 8.66 2.29
CA THR A 144 10.48 9.77 3.20
C THR A 144 9.62 10.97 2.82
N GLN A 145 8.81 11.44 3.76
CA GLN A 145 7.99 12.65 3.61
C GLN A 145 8.69 13.79 4.37
N PRO A 146 9.33 14.76 3.68
CA PRO A 146 9.97 15.89 4.33
C PRO A 146 8.95 16.79 5.05
N PRO A 147 9.35 17.52 6.10
CA PRO A 147 8.52 18.56 6.69
C PRO A 147 8.17 19.61 5.64
N LEU A 148 6.90 19.98 5.54
CA LEU A 148 6.45 20.93 4.53
C LEU A 148 6.98 22.33 4.81
N LEU A 149 7.53 22.94 3.77
CA LEU A 149 7.68 24.38 3.66
C LEU A 149 6.55 24.85 2.74
N SER A 150 6.00 26.06 2.94
CA SER A 150 4.78 26.52 2.26
C SER A 150 4.90 26.39 0.72
N ILE A 151 4.09 25.53 0.08
CA ILE A 151 4.13 25.32 -1.38
C ILE A 151 2.71 25.39 -1.96
N SER A 152 2.61 25.93 -3.18
CA SER A 152 1.41 25.88 -4.03
C SER A 152 1.19 24.45 -4.58
N SER A 153 0.05 23.84 -4.25
CA SER A 153 -0.25 22.41 -4.42
C SER A 153 -0.27 21.89 -5.86
N ASP A 154 -0.85 22.64 -6.80
CA ASP A 154 -1.32 22.03 -8.06
C ASP A 154 -0.19 21.71 -9.05
N SER A 155 0.78 22.62 -9.21
CA SER A 155 1.98 22.37 -10.03
C SER A 155 2.85 21.26 -9.45
N LEU A 156 2.82 21.10 -8.13
CA LEU A 156 3.64 20.13 -7.42
C LEU A 156 3.10 18.71 -7.59
N LEU A 157 1.78 18.52 -7.51
CA LEU A 157 1.15 17.22 -7.72
C LEU A 157 1.38 16.69 -9.15
N SER A 158 1.27 17.56 -10.15
CA SER A 158 1.60 17.20 -11.55
C SER A 158 3.07 16.76 -11.68
N HIS A 159 3.98 17.47 -11.03
CA HIS A 159 5.40 17.11 -11.03
C HIS A 159 5.64 15.75 -10.35
N VAL A 160 4.99 15.49 -9.21
CA VAL A 160 5.06 14.19 -8.53
C VAL A 160 4.48 13.07 -9.42
N GLU A 161 3.34 13.28 -10.08
CA GLU A 161 2.78 12.31 -11.03
C GLU A 161 3.80 11.94 -12.14
N GLN A 162 4.51 12.94 -12.69
CA GLN A 162 5.56 12.72 -13.68
C GLN A 162 6.76 11.95 -13.13
N LEU A 163 7.14 12.17 -11.86
CA LEU A 163 8.21 11.42 -11.20
C LEU A 163 7.79 9.97 -10.93
N LEU A 164 6.56 9.75 -10.44
CA LEU A 164 6.00 8.41 -10.19
C LEU A 164 5.87 7.60 -11.47
N ARG A 165 5.54 8.23 -12.61
CA ARG A 165 5.56 7.61 -13.93
C ARG A 165 6.87 6.88 -14.23
N ALA A 166 8.02 7.43 -13.81
CA ALA A 166 9.32 6.81 -14.05
C ALA A 166 9.49 5.49 -13.30
N PHE A 167 8.85 5.33 -12.13
CA PHE A 167 8.84 4.05 -11.40
C PHE A 167 8.03 3.00 -12.15
N ILE A 168 6.83 3.37 -12.63
CA ILE A 168 5.97 2.47 -13.41
C ILE A 168 6.68 1.97 -14.67
N LEU A 169 7.38 2.87 -15.38
CA LEU A 169 8.18 2.51 -16.55
C LEU A 169 9.34 1.58 -16.19
N LYS A 170 10.00 1.78 -15.03
CA LYS A 170 11.09 0.91 -14.56
C LYS A 170 10.62 -0.47 -14.13
N ILE A 171 9.46 -0.58 -13.47
CA ILE A 171 8.83 -1.86 -13.14
C ILE A 171 8.44 -2.60 -14.42
N SER A 172 7.92 -1.89 -15.44
CA SER A 172 7.49 -2.49 -16.70
C SER A 172 8.59 -3.23 -17.47
N VAL A 173 9.87 -2.96 -17.17
CA VAL A 173 11.04 -3.51 -17.85
C VAL A 173 12.04 -4.14 -16.87
N CYS A 174 11.62 -4.40 -15.63
CA CYS A 174 12.53 -4.93 -14.61
C CYS A 174 12.87 -6.41 -14.82
N ASP A 175 12.08 -7.14 -15.62
CA ASP A 175 12.37 -8.51 -16.06
C ASP A 175 13.72 -8.64 -16.76
N ALA A 176 14.16 -7.60 -17.48
CA ALA A 176 15.47 -7.58 -18.14
C ALA A 176 16.67 -7.51 -17.17
N VAL A 177 16.44 -7.18 -15.90
CA VAL A 177 17.51 -7.02 -14.87
C VAL A 177 17.35 -7.96 -13.68
N LEU A 178 16.29 -8.77 -13.65
CA LEU A 178 15.98 -9.72 -12.58
C LEU A 178 15.99 -11.16 -13.13
N ASP A 179 16.51 -12.09 -12.35
CA ASP A 179 16.49 -13.51 -12.69
C ASP A 179 15.04 -14.04 -12.66
N HIS A 180 14.74 -15.10 -13.42
CA HIS A 180 13.39 -15.69 -13.41
C HIS A 180 13.03 -16.26 -12.02
N ASN A 181 11.79 -16.05 -11.58
CA ASN A 181 11.27 -16.62 -10.35
C ASN A 181 10.92 -18.11 -10.54
N PRO A 182 11.03 -18.93 -9.48
CA PRO A 182 10.56 -20.31 -9.54
C PRO A 182 9.03 -20.35 -9.76
N PRO A 183 8.50 -21.44 -10.34
CA PRO A 183 7.06 -21.56 -10.57
C PRO A 183 6.29 -21.66 -9.26
N GLY A 184 5.03 -21.22 -9.27
CA GLY A 184 4.14 -21.33 -8.11
C GLY A 184 4.46 -20.33 -7.00
N CYS A 185 5.06 -19.18 -7.35
CA CYS A 185 5.26 -18.10 -6.39
C CYS A 185 3.92 -17.51 -5.90
N THR A 186 3.95 -17.00 -4.68
CA THR A 186 2.88 -16.19 -4.07
C THR A 186 3.45 -14.83 -3.65
N PHE A 187 2.64 -13.97 -3.05
CA PHE A 187 3.13 -12.70 -2.52
C PHE A 187 2.45 -12.32 -1.20
N THR A 188 3.11 -11.41 -0.46
CA THR A 188 2.60 -10.72 0.74
C THR A 188 3.14 -9.29 0.76
N VAL A 189 2.54 -8.42 1.58
CA VAL A 189 3.00 -7.04 1.76
C VAL A 189 3.49 -6.83 3.19
N LEU A 190 4.72 -6.32 3.32
CA LEU A 190 5.28 -5.90 4.59
C LEU A 190 5.33 -4.38 4.70
N VAL A 191 5.10 -3.88 5.91
CA VAL A 191 5.19 -2.45 6.23
C VAL A 191 6.22 -2.25 7.32
N HIS A 192 7.30 -1.53 7.01
CA HIS A 192 8.28 -1.08 7.99
C HIS A 192 7.81 0.25 8.58
N THR A 193 7.59 0.30 9.90
CA THR A 193 7.22 1.55 10.57
C THR A 193 8.41 2.25 11.21
N ARG A 194 8.42 3.59 11.19
CA ARG A 194 9.49 4.42 11.78
C ARG A 194 9.60 4.25 13.30
N GLU A 195 8.46 4.14 13.97
CA GLU A 195 8.37 3.83 15.39
C GLU A 195 8.11 2.33 15.62
N ALA A 196 8.22 1.88 16.87
CA ALA A 196 7.92 0.50 17.25
C ALA A 196 6.51 0.08 16.78
N ALA A 197 6.45 -1.03 16.05
CA ALA A 197 5.24 -1.55 15.42
C ALA A 197 4.06 -1.74 16.39
N THR A 198 4.32 -1.95 17.69
CA THR A 198 3.29 -2.05 18.74
C THR A 198 2.40 -0.82 18.85
N ARG A 199 2.94 0.40 18.67
CA ARG A 199 2.15 1.64 18.67
C ARG A 199 1.28 1.82 17.42
N ASN A 200 1.68 1.17 16.33
CA ASN A 200 1.02 1.27 15.04
C ASN A 200 0.04 0.12 14.79
N MET A 201 0.08 -0.94 15.62
CA MET A 201 -0.79 -2.11 15.51
C MET A 201 -2.28 -1.76 15.67
N GLU A 202 -2.62 -0.87 16.60
CA GLU A 202 -4.00 -0.39 16.76
C GLU A 202 -4.44 0.49 15.58
N LYS A 203 -3.51 1.25 14.99
CA LYS A 203 -3.80 2.17 13.88
C LYS A 203 -4.00 1.44 12.55
N ILE A 204 -3.28 0.34 12.32
CA ILE A 204 -3.32 -0.43 11.07
C ILE A 204 -4.51 -1.41 11.03
N GLN A 205 -5.04 -1.80 12.19
CA GLN A 205 -6.21 -2.69 12.31
C GLN A 205 -7.53 -1.95 12.05
N VAL A 206 -7.62 -1.29 10.90
CA VAL A 206 -8.82 -0.53 10.47
C VAL A 206 -9.92 -1.47 10.01
N ILE A 207 -9.57 -2.58 9.36
CA ILE A 207 -10.51 -3.56 8.81
C ILE A 207 -10.60 -4.74 9.77
N LYS A 208 -11.77 -4.92 10.40
CA LYS A 208 -12.02 -5.91 11.45
C LYS A 208 -11.64 -7.35 11.06
N ASP A 209 -11.87 -7.72 9.80
CA ASP A 209 -11.61 -9.07 9.29
C ASP A 209 -10.28 -9.17 8.53
N PHE A 210 -9.42 -8.14 8.58
CA PHE A 210 -8.09 -8.10 7.95
C PHE A 210 -7.01 -7.76 8.99
N PRO A 211 -6.68 -8.71 9.88
CA PRO A 211 -5.73 -8.44 10.95
C PRO A 211 -4.30 -8.37 10.42
N TRP A 212 -3.56 -7.35 10.87
CA TRP A 212 -2.12 -7.25 10.71
C TRP A 212 -1.43 -7.82 11.94
N ILE A 213 -0.33 -8.54 11.69
CA ILE A 213 0.52 -9.12 12.73
C ILE A 213 1.93 -8.55 12.65
N LEU A 214 2.72 -8.74 13.71
CA LEU A 214 4.17 -8.54 13.61
C LEU A 214 4.73 -9.62 12.67
N ALA A 215 5.56 -9.22 11.72
CA ALA A 215 6.18 -10.15 10.79
C ALA A 215 7.19 -11.03 11.53
N ASP A 216 7.17 -12.33 11.24
CA ASP A 216 8.15 -13.27 11.77
C ASP A 216 9.47 -13.15 11.00
N GLU A 217 10.57 -13.60 11.60
CA GLU A 217 11.89 -13.55 10.94
C GLU A 217 11.89 -14.30 9.60
N GLN A 218 11.10 -15.36 9.47
CA GLN A 218 11.04 -16.17 8.24
C GLN A 218 10.43 -15.41 7.06
N ASP A 219 9.47 -14.52 7.31
CA ASP A 219 8.81 -13.71 6.27
C ASP A 219 9.73 -12.58 5.77
N VAL A 220 10.65 -12.12 6.62
CA VAL A 220 11.54 -10.98 6.36
C VAL A 220 12.93 -11.42 5.93
N HIS A 221 13.44 -12.54 6.45
CA HIS A 221 14.83 -12.92 6.25
C HIS A 221 15.08 -13.38 4.82
N MET A 222 16.01 -12.70 4.16
CA MET A 222 16.60 -13.14 2.89
C MET A 222 18.11 -13.20 3.09
N HIS A 223 18.70 -14.36 2.84
CA HIS A 223 20.12 -14.55 3.03
C HIS A 223 20.91 -13.94 1.86
N ASP A 224 21.80 -13.00 2.16
CA ASP A 224 22.72 -12.33 1.23
C ASP A 224 22.05 -11.85 -0.08
N PRO A 225 21.06 -10.93 0.00
CA PRO A 225 20.33 -10.48 -1.16
C PRO A 225 21.18 -9.56 -2.05
N ARG A 226 21.06 -9.76 -3.36
CA ARG A 226 21.57 -8.80 -4.36
C ARG A 226 20.64 -7.58 -4.39
N LEU A 227 21.20 -6.39 -4.24
CA LEU A 227 20.45 -5.13 -4.31
C LEU A 227 20.45 -4.56 -5.73
N ILE A 228 19.27 -4.39 -6.31
CA ILE A 228 19.07 -3.96 -7.70
C ILE A 228 18.25 -2.67 -7.70
N PRO A 229 18.88 -1.49 -7.83
CA PRO A 229 18.16 -0.22 -7.82
C PRO A 229 17.37 -0.03 -9.12
N LEU A 230 16.08 0.32 -9.00
CA LEU A 230 15.21 0.58 -10.15
C LEU A 230 15.04 2.08 -10.39
N LYS A 231 14.65 2.84 -9.35
CA LYS A 231 14.41 4.29 -9.47
C LYS A 231 14.49 5.01 -8.13
N THR A 232 14.96 6.25 -8.16
CA THR A 232 14.87 7.21 -7.04
C THR A 232 14.24 8.50 -7.52
N MET A 233 13.47 9.15 -6.66
CA MET A 233 12.95 10.50 -6.84
C MET A 233 13.13 11.34 -5.59
N THR A 234 13.22 12.64 -5.79
CA THR A 234 13.19 13.64 -4.73
C THR A 234 12.32 14.79 -5.20
N SER A 235 11.38 15.17 -4.35
CA SER A 235 10.55 16.36 -4.48
C SER A 235 10.43 16.99 -3.09
N ASP A 236 9.82 18.17 -3.03
CA ASP A 236 9.64 18.88 -1.77
C ASP A 236 8.75 18.13 -0.77
N ILE A 237 7.91 17.22 -1.27
CA ILE A 237 6.86 16.56 -0.49
C ILE A 237 7.02 15.05 -0.37
N LEU A 238 7.81 14.47 -1.26
CA LEU A 238 8.05 13.05 -1.31
C LEU A 238 9.45 12.77 -1.83
N LYS A 239 10.22 12.03 -1.04
CA LYS A 239 11.41 11.32 -1.47
C LYS A 239 11.08 9.83 -1.45
N MET A 240 11.37 9.15 -2.55
CA MET A 240 11.10 7.72 -2.65
C MET A 240 12.19 7.02 -3.45
N GLN A 241 12.58 5.84 -2.98
CA GLN A 241 13.46 4.94 -3.69
C GLN A 241 12.77 3.59 -3.86
N LEU A 242 12.92 3.01 -5.05
CA LEU A 242 12.52 1.65 -5.38
C LEU A 242 13.76 0.85 -5.77
N TYR A 243 13.97 -0.23 -5.05
CA TYR A 243 14.99 -1.24 -5.35
C TYR A 243 14.43 -2.63 -5.10
N VAL A 244 15.08 -3.63 -5.69
CA VAL A 244 14.74 -5.04 -5.49
C VAL A 244 15.84 -5.69 -4.66
N GLU A 245 15.46 -6.41 -3.60
CA GLU A 245 16.31 -7.41 -2.96
C GLU A 245 16.05 -8.74 -3.64
N GLU A 246 17.06 -9.33 -4.26
CA GLU A 246 16.94 -10.57 -5.03
C GLU A 246 17.77 -11.68 -4.37
N ARG A 247 17.16 -12.85 -4.16
CA ARG A 247 17.87 -14.03 -3.64
C ARG A 247 18.93 -14.47 -4.65
N ALA A 248 20.18 -14.59 -4.22
CA ALA A 248 21.33 -14.91 -5.08
C ALA A 248 21.15 -16.19 -5.93
N HIS A 249 20.42 -17.17 -5.40
CA HIS A 249 20.06 -18.40 -6.12
C HIS A 249 18.56 -18.69 -6.00
N LYS A 250 17.86 -18.60 -7.13
CA LYS A 250 16.45 -19.01 -7.27
C LYS A 250 16.43 -20.43 -7.84
N SER A 251 16.58 -21.44 -6.98
CA SER A 251 16.46 -22.84 -7.40
C SER A 251 15.06 -23.12 -7.96
N SER A 252 14.97 -23.79 -9.11
CA SER A 252 13.72 -24.30 -9.71
C SER A 252 13.15 -25.50 -8.95
#